data_AF-A0A2P2MTA8-F1
#
_entry.id   AF-A0A2P2MTA8-F1
#
_cell.length_a   1.000
_cell.length_b   1.000
_cell.length_c   1.000
_cell.angle_alpha   90.00
_cell.angle_beta   90.00
_cell.angle_gamma   90.00
#
_symmetry.space_group_name_H-M   'P 1'
#
loop_
_entity.id
_entity.type
_entity.pdbx_description
1 polymer ?
#
loop_
_entity_poly.entity_id
_entity_poly.type
_entity_poly.pdbx_seq_one_letter_code
_entity_poly.pdbx_strand_id
1 'polypeptide(L)' 'MDVVGKEAQLRGFEFAKAVTLVLEPFTLENGLLTPTFKIKRPQAKAYFEEAIAAMYAELSNMDPPRKSAL' A
#
# COMPACT_ATOMS: atom_id res chain seq x y z
N MET A 1 2.89 -3.92 -14.12
CA MET A 1 3.17 -4.85 -13.00
C MET A 1 2.49 -6.21 -13.20
N ASP A 2 1.46 -6.30 -14.05
CA ASP A 2 0.65 -7.51 -14.22
C ASP A 2 1.42 -8.74 -14.70
N VAL A 3 2.39 -8.56 -15.58
CA VAL A 3 3.23 -9.68 -16.09
C VAL A 3 4.04 -10.28 -14.95
N VAL A 4 4.79 -9.45 -14.21
CA VAL A 4 5.63 -9.88 -13.08
C VAL A 4 4.80 -10.54 -11.97
N GLY A 5 3.64 -9.96 -11.63
CA GLY A 5 2.76 -10.56 -10.61
C GLY A 5 2.14 -11.89 -11.05
N LYS A 6 1.80 -12.04 -12.34
CA LYS A 6 1.31 -13.32 -12.90
C LYS A 6 2.41 -14.38 -12.92
N GLU A 7 3.63 -14.02 -13.31
CA GLU A 7 4.80 -14.90 -13.29
C GLU A 7 5.12 -15.36 -11.86
N ALA A 8 4.99 -14.46 -10.88
CA ALA A 8 5.12 -14.77 -9.45
C ALA A 8 3.90 -15.51 -8.86
N GLN A 9 2.91 -15.89 -9.69
CA GLN A 9 1.70 -16.61 -9.29
C GLN A 9 0.86 -15.92 -8.21
N LEU A 10 0.89 -14.58 -8.17
CA LEU A 10 0.12 -13.80 -7.22
C LEU A 10 -1.38 -13.90 -7.50
N ARG A 11 -2.17 -13.93 -6.44
CA ARG A 11 -3.63 -13.84 -6.49
C ARG A 11 -4.07 -12.41 -6.70
N GLY A 12 -5.27 -12.22 -7.28
CA GLY A 12 -5.79 -10.90 -7.62
C GLY A 12 -5.82 -9.90 -6.45
N PHE A 13 -6.01 -10.37 -5.20
CA PHE A 13 -6.01 -9.53 -4.01
C PHE A 13 -4.62 -9.15 -3.50
N GLU A 14 -3.55 -9.78 -4.02
CA GLU A 14 -2.15 -9.49 -3.65
C GLU A 14 -1.56 -8.35 -4.52
N PHE A 15 -2.26 -7.95 -5.58
CA PHE A 15 -1.86 -6.81 -6.41
C PHE A 15 -2.22 -5.50 -5.71
N ALA A 16 -1.23 -4.62 -5.56
CA ALA A 16 -1.47 -3.25 -5.08
C ALA A 16 -2.35 -2.49 -6.08
N LYS A 17 -3.49 -1.97 -5.61
CA LYS A 17 -4.45 -1.22 -6.43
C LYS A 17 -4.13 0.27 -6.55
N ALA A 18 -3.43 0.82 -5.57
CA ALA A 18 -3.04 2.22 -5.49
C ALA A 18 -1.68 2.34 -4.81
N VAL A 19 -0.95 3.40 -5.14
CA VAL A 19 0.34 3.74 -4.54
C VAL A 19 0.43 5.25 -4.33
N THR A 20 0.95 5.67 -3.18
CA THR A 20 1.30 7.07 -2.91
C THR A 20 2.81 7.22 -2.99
N LEU A 21 3.28 8.21 -3.73
CA LEU A 21 4.70 8.54 -3.84
C LEU A 21 5.08 9.60 -2.81
N VAL A 22 6.16 9.36 -2.09
CA VAL A 22 6.68 10.29 -1.07
C VAL A 22 8.13 10.62 -1.40
N LEU A 23 8.51 11.87 -1.19
CA LEU A 23 9.88 12.34 -1.43
C LEU A 23 10.82 11.99 -0.28
N GLU A 24 10.28 11.88 0.94
CA GLU A 24 11.07 11.57 2.12
C GLU A 24 11.33 10.05 2.22
N PRO A 25 12.60 9.62 2.28
CA PRO A 25 12.94 8.21 2.45
C PRO A 25 12.70 7.73 3.89
N PHE A 26 12.60 6.41 4.08
CA PHE A 26 12.56 5.84 5.43
C PHE A 26 13.95 5.86 6.03
N THR A 27 14.09 6.37 7.25
CA THR A 27 15.37 6.47 7.94
C THR A 27 15.25 5.98 9.38
N LEU A 28 16.40 5.83 10.03
CA LEU A 28 16.49 5.61 11.47
C LEU A 28 16.04 6.86 12.24
N GLU A 29 16.39 8.04 11.69
CA GLU A 29 16.18 9.37 12.28
C GLU A 29 14.70 9.75 12.32
N ASN A 30 13.95 9.50 11.24
CA ASN A 30 12.49 9.67 11.23
C ASN A 30 11.74 8.51 11.90
N GLY A 31 12.49 7.57 12.51
CA GLY A 31 11.92 6.51 13.32
C GLY A 31 11.20 5.41 12.55
N LEU A 32 11.26 5.40 11.21
CA LEU A 32 10.57 4.43 10.36
C LEU A 32 11.35 3.12 10.18
N LEU A 33 12.66 3.12 10.44
CA LEU A 33 13.52 1.93 10.35
C LEU A 33 14.03 1.42 11.71
N THR A 34 14.23 0.11 11.81
CA THR A 34 15.03 -0.54 12.84
C THR A 34 16.52 -0.34 12.57
N PRO A 35 17.42 -0.49 13.57
CA PRO A 35 18.87 -0.47 13.36
C PRO A 35 19.39 -1.44 12.28
N THR A 36 18.59 -2.47 11.94
CA THR A 36 18.86 -3.45 10.89
C THR A 36 18.19 -3.12 9.55
N PHE A 37 17.78 -1.86 9.33
CA PHE A 37 17.15 -1.36 8.12
C PHE A 37 15.84 -2.07 7.73
N LYS A 38 15.09 -2.58 8.71
CA LYS A 38 13.74 -3.12 8.50
C LYS A 38 12.69 -2.07 8.86
N ILE A 39 11.56 -2.07 8.15
CA ILE A 39 10.45 -1.16 8.43
C ILE A 39 9.85 -1.47 9.81
N LYS A 40 9.69 -0.43 10.62
CA LYS A 40 8.92 -0.43 11.86
C LYS A 40 7.44 -0.29 11.54
N ARG A 41 6.76 -1.42 11.34
CA ARG A 41 5.38 -1.48 10.83
C ARG A 41 4.37 -0.60 11.60
N PRO A 42 4.31 -0.61 12.95
CA PRO A 42 3.35 0.24 13.67
C PRO A 42 3.58 1.74 13.43
N GLN A 43 4.84 2.17 13.41
CA GLN A 43 5.25 3.55 13.19
C GLN A 43 4.96 4.00 11.77
N ALA A 44 5.31 3.18 10.77
CA ALA A 44 4.99 3.45 9.37
C ALA A 44 3.47 3.50 9.13
N LYS A 45 2.70 2.61 9.77
CA LYS A 45 1.23 2.65 9.69
C LYS A 45 0.67 3.96 10.22
N ALA A 46 1.13 4.40 11.39
CA ALA A 46 0.67 5.66 11.99
C ALA A 46 1.09 6.88 11.15
N TYR A 47 2.33 6.89 10.66
CA TYR A 47 2.85 7.98 9.83
C TYR A 47 2.09 8.14 8.51
N PHE A 48 1.72 7.03 7.87
CA PHE A 48 1.02 7.04 6.57
C PHE A 48 -0.49 6.81 6.68
N GLU A 49 -1.09 6.94 7.87
CA GLU A 49 -2.51 6.65 8.09
C GLU A 49 -3.42 7.47 7.17
N GLU A 50 -3.16 8.77 7.07
CA GLU A 50 -3.94 9.68 6.22
C GLU A 50 -3.82 9.32 4.73
N ALA A 51 -2.61 9.06 4.24
CA ALA A 51 -2.39 8.68 2.85
C ALA A 51 -3.05 7.34 2.51
N ILE A 52 -3.00 6.37 3.43
CA ILE A 52 -3.68 5.09 3.27
C ILE A 52 -5.20 5.29 3.22
N ALA A 53 -5.76 6.08 4.14
CA ALA A 53 -7.19 6.39 4.17
C ALA A 53 -7.66 7.09 2.88
N ALA A 54 -6.89 8.06 2.38
CA ALA A 54 -7.18 8.75 1.13
C ALA A 54 -7.21 7.79 -0.06
N MET A 55 -6.21 6.91 -0.20
CA MET A 55 -6.19 5.91 -1.27
C MET A 55 -7.42 4.98 -1.22
N TYR A 56 -7.84 4.53 -0.03
CA TYR A 56 -9.04 3.70 0.09
C TYR A 56 -10.32 4.46 -0.29
N ALA A 57 -10.43 5.73 0.11
CA ALA A 57 -11.57 6.57 -0.25
C ALA A 57 -11.63 6.81 -1.77
N GLU A 58 -10.50 7.10 -2.41
CA GLU A 58 -10.39 7.25 -3.87
C GLU A 58 -10.82 5.98 -4.59
N LEU A 59 -10.30 4.81 -4.19
CA LEU A 59 -10.67 3.53 -4.78
C LEU A 59 -12.17 3.24 -4.63
N SER A 60 -12.76 3.56 -3.47
CA SER A 60 -14.20 3.38 -3.25
C SER A 60 -15.06 4.29 -4.14
N ASN A 61 -14.55 5.47 -4.51
CA ASN A 61 -15.25 6.40 -5.40
C ASN A 61 -15.10 6.02 -6.88
N MET A 62 -13.99 5.38 -7.25
CA MET A 62 -13.68 4.98 -8.63
C MET A 62 -14.31 3.64 -9.04
N ASP A 63 -14.41 2.69 -8.10
CA ASP A 63 -15.02 1.37 -8.34
C ASP A 63 -16.43 1.32 -7.71
N PRO A 64 -17.53 1.53 -8.47
CA PRO A 64 -18.85 1.20 -7.96
C PRO A 64 -18.89 -0.30 -7.61
N PRO A 65 -19.67 -0.71 -6.58
CA PRO A 65 -19.68 -2.09 -6.12
C PRO A 65 -20.00 -3.01 -7.30
N ARG A 66 -19.08 -3.92 -7.65
CA ARG A 66 -19.40 -5.03 -8.56
C ARG A 66 -20.52 -5.82 -7.89
N LYS A 67 -21.74 -5.69 -8.39
CA LYS A 67 -22.80 -6.66 -8.10
C LYS A 67 -22.20 -8.03 -8.42
N SER A 68 -22.09 -8.90 -7.40
CA SER A 68 -21.74 -10.28 -7.64
C SER A 68 -22.79 -10.84 -8.59
N ALA A 69 -22.39 -11.25 -9.79
CA ALA A 69 -23.25 -12.06 -10.62
C ALA A 69 -23.46 -13.39 -9.87
N LEU A 70 -24.66 -13.56 -9.31
CA LEU A 70 -25.24 -14.86 -9.02
C LEU A 70 -25.58 -15.53 -10.36
#